data_AF-A0A067SG02-F1
#
_entry.id   AF-A0A067SG02-F1
#
_cell.length_a   1.000
_cell.length_b   1.000
_cell.length_c   1.000
_cell.angle_alpha   90.00
_cell.angle_beta   90.00
_cell.angle_gamma   90.00
#
_symmetry.space_group_name_H-M   'P 1'
#
loop_
_entity.id
_entity.type
_entity.pdbx_description
1 polymer ?
#
loop_
_entity_poly.entity_id
_entity_poly.type
_entity_poly.pdbx_seq_one_letter_code
_entity_poly.pdbx_strand_id
1 'polypeptide(L)'
;MTTITDDDNPSEVTLSEEDLTPADPESASNEVVGRFAKLAVTESSLDPAGNSPHEDIDPLILTLPFEIAAEIFIFYTDINSTPFDYPVRVKSTKSPSFLLAAVCKTWREIALTTPRLWTTVNIFISSIANVPLLTELALDCMNRSGQLPLTLSITAPATVTRLDRSIRERVLALFDVIGRFSSRWYRLVLCIHPDLYEDFTDALGCMPLLEDLRLTPIVSQDRSCEADFRLREAPRLKHLELSRLFLHKVHIPLHNLTSLEVHAVYINEMFVLLKSAPVLVVAKFSLIFGVVDDLFLLPAAPLTHHSLRHLDIRPQRSIYNVELPVFLKKIILPSLESFVYHARRTTPVDELLSLFARSRCLVSIFEIVIPEEAEPDHGSTEGDLIRLLEGIPTITHLTISLLARLKQKHITDYFFRRFADTPTFLPQLEVLNFAGTRQFDWASVASALTNEKGRVINISVYPPTQSELLIMSPQHGLSGLMSLAAKNPRTTLTIVDYYSGKDIYSHGGWC
;
A
#
# COMPACT_ATOMS: atom_id res chain seq x y z
N MET A 1 24.89 42.20 49.13
CA MET A 1 23.51 41.67 49.02
C MET A 1 23.42 40.98 47.67
N THR A 2 24.05 39.80 47.59
CA THR A 2 23.45 38.44 47.62
C THR A 2 22.85 38.07 46.26
N THR A 3 23.57 37.49 45.28
CA THR A 3 24.12 36.11 45.13
C THR A 3 23.20 35.01 45.65
N ILE A 4 22.64 34.19 44.75
CA ILE A 4 22.52 32.71 44.83
C ILE A 4 22.47 32.14 43.39
N THR A 5 23.46 31.30 43.10
CA THR A 5 23.55 30.24 42.07
C THR A 5 22.81 28.99 42.55
N ASP A 6 22.29 28.17 41.64
CA ASP A 6 22.15 26.69 41.71
C ASP A 6 21.38 26.28 40.42
N ASP A 7 22.01 25.67 39.42
CA ASP A 7 22.36 24.25 39.29
C ASP A 7 21.19 23.32 39.64
N ASP A 8 20.54 22.76 38.61
CA ASP A 8 20.15 21.34 38.62
C ASP A 8 19.62 20.88 37.26
N ASN A 9 20.47 20.11 36.59
CA ASN A 9 20.14 19.15 35.54
C ASN A 9 19.42 17.96 36.18
N PRO A 10 18.39 17.39 35.52
CA PRO A 10 18.23 15.94 35.63
C PRO A 10 18.07 15.27 34.26
N SER A 11 19.13 14.53 33.92
CA SER A 11 19.12 13.16 33.43
C SER A 11 18.31 12.81 32.19
N GLU A 12 19.07 12.62 31.10
CA GLU A 12 18.89 11.52 30.15
C GLU A 12 18.43 10.23 30.86
N VAL A 13 17.22 9.79 30.54
CA VAL A 13 16.81 8.40 30.79
C VAL A 13 16.95 7.67 29.48
N THR A 14 18.10 7.00 29.33
CA THR A 14 18.31 5.91 28.39
C THR A 14 17.38 4.77 28.78
N LEU A 15 16.29 4.57 28.04
CA LEU A 15 15.49 3.36 28.12
C LEU A 15 16.06 2.35 27.13
N SER A 16 16.65 1.31 27.71
CA SER A 16 17.17 0.10 27.07
C SER A 16 16.13 -0.56 26.15
N GLU A 17 16.53 -0.78 24.89
CA GLU A 17 15.90 -1.71 23.95
C GLU A 17 16.14 -3.16 24.41
N GLU A 18 15.49 -3.62 25.47
CA GLU A 18 15.44 -5.04 25.82
C GLU A 18 14.09 -5.33 26.49
N ASP A 19 13.18 -5.88 25.69
CA ASP A 19 12.08 -6.80 26.02
C ASP A 19 10.84 -6.46 25.19
N LEU A 20 10.65 -7.24 24.12
CA LEU A 20 9.37 -7.63 23.52
C LEU A 20 9.70 -8.48 22.28
N THR A 21 10.05 -9.74 22.52
CA THR A 21 10.11 -10.77 21.47
C THR A 21 8.77 -11.51 21.44
N PRO A 22 7.96 -11.40 20.37
CA PRO A 22 6.94 -12.40 20.08
C PRO A 22 7.60 -13.56 19.34
N ALA A 23 7.27 -14.79 19.74
CA ALA A 23 7.77 -16.02 19.14
C ALA A 23 7.47 -16.07 17.64
N ASP A 24 8.52 -16.23 16.85
CA ASP A 24 8.53 -16.15 15.39
C ASP A 24 8.11 -17.49 14.75
N PRO A 25 7.01 -17.54 13.96
CA PRO A 25 6.65 -18.73 13.19
C PRO A 25 7.63 -19.01 12.03
N GLU A 26 8.62 -18.13 11.75
CA GLU A 26 9.68 -18.35 10.77
C GLU A 26 10.74 -19.39 11.20
N SER A 27 10.79 -19.82 12.48
CA SER A 27 11.81 -20.79 12.93
C SER A 27 11.65 -22.16 12.26
N ALA A 28 10.41 -22.59 12.00
CA ALA A 28 10.10 -23.88 11.38
C ALA A 28 10.42 -23.90 9.87
N SER A 29 10.34 -22.75 9.18
CA SER A 29 10.64 -22.64 7.75
C SER A 29 12.14 -22.48 7.48
N ASN A 30 12.85 -21.76 8.35
CA ASN A 30 14.31 -21.60 8.28
C ASN A 30 15.05 -22.89 8.62
N GLU A 31 14.49 -23.76 9.46
CA GLU A 31 15.05 -25.08 9.76
C GLU A 31 14.99 -26.03 8.53
N VAL A 32 13.94 -25.91 7.70
CA VAL A 32 13.79 -26.71 6.47
C VAL A 32 14.75 -26.23 5.38
N VAL A 33 14.91 -24.92 5.17
CA VAL A 33 15.86 -24.35 4.19
C VAL A 33 17.32 -24.57 4.63
N GLY A 34 17.61 -24.50 5.93
CA GLY A 34 18.92 -24.83 6.50
C GLY A 34 19.30 -26.31 6.34
N ARG A 35 18.31 -27.22 6.29
CA ARG A 35 18.52 -28.65 6.02
C ARG A 35 18.89 -28.92 4.55
N PHE A 36 18.27 -28.22 3.60
CA PHE A 36 18.64 -28.34 2.17
C PHE A 36 20.03 -27.77 1.86
N ALA A 37 20.44 -26.69 2.53
CA ALA A 37 21.78 -26.13 2.39
C ALA A 37 22.88 -27.01 3.02
N LYS A 38 22.58 -27.72 4.13
CA LYS A 38 23.52 -28.70 4.70
C LYS A 38 23.72 -29.92 3.81
N LEU A 39 22.67 -30.42 3.16
CA LEU A 39 22.78 -31.56 2.23
C LEU A 39 23.70 -31.25 1.04
N ALA A 40 23.67 -30.03 0.51
CA ALA A 40 24.54 -29.63 -0.61
C ALA A 40 26.03 -29.45 -0.23
N VAL A 41 26.36 -29.28 1.05
CA VAL A 41 27.75 -29.09 1.52
C VAL A 41 28.39 -30.41 1.97
N THR A 42 27.60 -31.46 2.24
CA THR A 42 28.13 -32.73 2.78
C THR A 42 28.61 -33.71 1.71
N GLU A 43 28.35 -33.47 0.42
CA GLU A 43 28.76 -34.37 -0.68
C GLU A 43 30.21 -34.18 -1.18
N SER A 44 31.02 -33.32 -0.56
CA SER A 44 32.38 -33.00 -1.04
C SER A 44 33.55 -33.62 -0.25
N SER A 45 33.32 -34.60 0.64
CA SER A 45 34.44 -35.30 1.31
C SER A 45 34.24 -36.82 1.50
N LEU A 46 34.78 -37.59 0.54
CA LEU A 46 35.44 -38.91 0.64
C LEU A 46 34.75 -40.08 1.38
N ASP A 47 34.42 -41.16 0.65
CA ASP A 47 35.14 -42.45 0.76
C ASP A 47 34.87 -43.37 -0.47
N PRO A 48 35.87 -44.16 -0.98
CA PRO A 48 35.74 -44.96 -2.19
C PRO A 48 35.62 -46.46 -1.87
N ALA A 49 34.46 -46.95 -1.44
CA ALA A 49 34.12 -48.38 -1.52
C ALA A 49 32.67 -48.63 -1.07
N GLY A 50 31.80 -49.01 -1.99
CA GLY A 50 30.46 -49.47 -1.65
C GLY A 50 29.51 -49.41 -2.83
N ASN A 51 29.46 -50.48 -3.62
CA ASN A 51 28.45 -50.65 -4.67
C ASN A 51 27.05 -50.74 -4.03
N SER A 52 26.28 -49.68 -4.13
CA SER A 52 24.82 -49.73 -4.22
C SER A 52 24.37 -48.79 -5.34
N PRO A 53 23.48 -49.20 -6.25
CA PRO A 53 22.91 -48.29 -7.23
C PRO A 53 21.98 -47.35 -6.48
N HIS A 54 22.45 -46.15 -6.15
CA HIS A 54 21.54 -45.06 -5.90
C HIS A 54 20.79 -44.85 -7.22
N GLU A 55 19.50 -45.19 -7.25
CA GLU A 55 18.61 -44.65 -8.28
C GLU A 55 18.71 -43.13 -8.14
N ASP A 56 19.49 -42.52 -9.03
CA ASP A 56 19.47 -41.10 -9.33
C ASP A 56 18.02 -40.78 -9.70
N ILE A 57 17.22 -40.34 -8.73
CA ILE A 57 15.96 -39.68 -9.01
C ILE A 57 16.36 -38.38 -9.68
N ASP A 58 16.41 -38.40 -11.02
CA ASP A 58 16.59 -37.20 -11.83
C ASP A 58 15.64 -36.14 -11.25
N PRO A 59 16.17 -35.02 -10.73
CA PRO A 59 15.33 -34.06 -10.04
C PRO A 59 14.18 -33.69 -10.96
N LEU A 60 12.93 -33.84 -10.49
CA LEU A 60 11.68 -33.83 -11.26
C LEU A 60 11.66 -32.81 -12.43
N ILE A 61 12.20 -31.62 -12.17
CA ILE A 61 12.36 -30.53 -13.14
C ILE A 61 13.18 -30.87 -14.41
N LEU A 62 14.15 -31.79 -14.33
CA LEU A 62 14.94 -32.29 -15.46
C LEU A 62 14.15 -33.26 -16.34
N THR A 63 13.04 -33.80 -15.82
CA THR A 63 12.13 -34.69 -16.55
C THR A 63 10.95 -33.94 -17.17
N LEU A 64 10.72 -32.68 -16.77
CA LEU A 64 9.67 -31.84 -17.32
C LEU A 64 10.04 -31.36 -18.73
N PRO A 65 9.05 -31.20 -19.64
CA PRO A 65 9.27 -30.46 -20.88
C PRO A 65 9.79 -29.06 -20.60
N PHE A 66 10.64 -28.55 -21.48
CA PHE A 66 11.26 -27.24 -21.38
C PHE A 66 10.23 -26.13 -21.09
N GLU A 67 9.10 -26.16 -21.79
CA GLU A 67 8.05 -25.16 -21.70
C GLU A 67 7.41 -25.13 -20.30
N ILE A 68 7.23 -26.30 -19.69
CA ILE A 68 6.63 -26.41 -18.35
C ILE A 68 7.60 -25.91 -17.29
N ALA A 69 8.88 -26.28 -17.40
CA ALA A 69 9.91 -25.76 -16.50
C ALA A 69 10.07 -24.23 -16.63
N ALA A 70 10.03 -23.70 -17.86
CA ALA A 70 10.08 -22.26 -18.12
C ALA A 70 8.88 -21.52 -17.52
N GLU A 71 7.66 -22.04 -17.64
CA GLU A 71 6.47 -21.43 -17.03
C GLU A 71 6.52 -21.48 -15.49
N ILE A 72 7.02 -22.57 -14.90
CA ILE A 72 7.27 -22.64 -13.43
C ILE A 72 8.26 -21.55 -13.01
N PHE A 73 9.35 -21.38 -13.77
CA PHE A 73 10.34 -20.34 -13.49
C PHE A 73 9.74 -18.94 -13.60
N ILE A 74 8.92 -18.69 -14.61
CA ILE A 74 8.23 -17.41 -14.81
C ILE A 74 7.32 -17.12 -13.61
N PHE A 75 6.51 -18.09 -13.19
CA PHE A 75 5.65 -17.95 -12.02
C PHE A 75 6.45 -17.65 -10.75
N TYR A 76 7.56 -18.38 -10.52
CA TYR A 76 8.46 -18.10 -9.42
C TYR A 76 9.05 -16.68 -9.50
N THR A 77 9.50 -16.23 -10.67
CA THR A 77 10.05 -14.89 -10.82
C THR A 77 8.99 -13.81 -10.64
N ASP A 78 7.76 -14.00 -11.14
CA ASP A 78 6.69 -13.01 -11.04
C ASP A 78 6.28 -12.76 -9.58
N ILE A 79 6.26 -13.82 -8.76
CA ILE A 79 5.97 -13.71 -7.32
C ILE A 79 7.12 -13.05 -6.55
N ASN A 80 8.37 -13.34 -6.93
CA ASN A 80 9.55 -12.94 -6.14
C ASN A 80 10.30 -11.71 -6.70
N SER A 81 9.93 -11.20 -7.87
CA SER A 81 10.57 -10.04 -8.52
C SER A 81 9.70 -8.79 -8.40
N THR A 82 9.03 -8.60 -7.25
CA THR A 82 8.27 -7.38 -7.01
C THR A 82 9.22 -6.17 -7.11
N PRO A 83 8.86 -5.12 -7.88
CA PRO A 83 9.56 -3.84 -7.80
C PRO A 83 9.67 -3.39 -6.35
N PHE A 84 10.67 -2.55 -6.04
CA PHE A 84 10.79 -2.00 -4.70
C PHE A 84 9.62 -1.04 -4.41
N ASP A 85 8.50 -1.58 -3.94
CA ASP A 85 7.40 -0.79 -3.40
C ASP A 85 7.77 -0.36 -1.97
N TYR A 86 7.59 0.93 -1.71
CA TYR A 86 8.08 1.72 -0.57
C TYR A 86 7.56 1.26 0.82
N PRO A 87 8.24 1.51 1.97
CA PRO A 87 9.68 1.55 2.24
C PRO A 87 10.13 0.20 2.81
N VAL A 88 10.56 -0.73 1.96
CA VAL A 88 10.95 -2.07 2.41
C VAL A 88 12.36 -2.08 3.01
N ARG A 89 12.47 -2.61 4.23
CA ARG A 89 13.70 -3.23 4.74
C ARG A 89 14.08 -4.34 3.74
N VAL A 90 15.03 -4.06 2.85
CA VAL A 90 15.43 -4.94 1.75
C VAL A 90 15.81 -6.33 2.27
N LYS A 91 14.86 -7.28 2.23
CA LYS A 91 15.12 -8.71 2.43
C LYS A 91 15.52 -9.28 1.06
N SER A 92 16.78 -9.69 0.93
CA SER A 92 17.42 -10.37 -0.21
C SER A 92 17.70 -9.52 -1.46
N THR A 93 18.99 -9.32 -1.74
CA THR A 93 19.57 -8.67 -2.93
C THR A 93 19.72 -9.62 -4.14
N LYS A 94 19.21 -10.86 -4.06
CA LYS A 94 19.43 -11.86 -5.10
C LYS A 94 18.25 -11.87 -6.07
N SER A 95 18.51 -11.43 -7.30
CA SER A 95 17.57 -11.55 -8.42
C SER A 95 17.12 -13.02 -8.60
N PRO A 96 15.80 -13.29 -8.59
CA PRO A 96 15.25 -14.62 -8.81
C PRO A 96 15.76 -15.29 -10.09
N SER A 97 15.92 -14.53 -11.18
CA SER A 97 16.37 -15.04 -12.48
C SER A 97 17.82 -15.52 -12.44
N PHE A 98 18.71 -14.76 -11.79
CA PHE A 98 20.09 -15.17 -11.59
C PHE A 98 20.22 -16.37 -10.64
N LEU A 99 19.33 -16.49 -9.63
CA LEU A 99 19.27 -17.66 -8.76
C LEU A 99 18.93 -18.92 -9.55
N LEU A 100 17.88 -18.87 -10.39
CA LEU A 100 17.50 -19.99 -11.25
C LEU A 100 18.65 -20.40 -12.18
N ALA A 101 19.34 -19.42 -12.78
CA ALA A 101 20.48 -19.66 -13.64
C ALA A 101 21.73 -20.22 -12.92
N ALA A 102 21.75 -20.19 -11.58
CA ALA A 102 22.87 -20.68 -10.78
C ALA A 102 22.72 -22.12 -10.29
N VAL A 103 21.54 -22.73 -10.40
CA VAL A 103 21.24 -24.05 -9.80
C VAL A 103 22.01 -25.20 -10.47
N CYS A 104 21.72 -25.48 -11.74
CA CYS A 104 22.40 -26.52 -12.52
C CYS A 104 22.50 -26.12 -14.00
N LYS A 105 23.19 -26.93 -14.82
CA LYS A 105 23.38 -26.63 -16.26
C LYS A 105 22.05 -26.52 -17.01
N THR A 106 21.12 -27.45 -16.78
CA THR A 106 19.80 -27.45 -17.44
C THR A 106 18.96 -26.24 -17.04
N TRP A 107 18.93 -25.89 -15.75
CA TRP A 107 18.21 -24.71 -15.27
C TRP A 107 18.80 -23.43 -15.83
N ARG A 108 20.13 -23.37 -15.93
CA ARG A 108 20.81 -22.26 -16.59
C ARG A 108 20.41 -22.15 -18.05
N GLU A 109 20.37 -23.24 -18.79
CA GLU A 109 19.94 -23.21 -20.19
C GLU A 109 18.50 -22.70 -20.32
N ILE A 110 17.56 -23.25 -19.54
CA ILE A 110 16.17 -22.80 -19.50
C ILE A 110 16.07 -21.32 -19.14
N ALA A 111 16.75 -20.90 -18.07
CA ALA A 111 16.70 -19.53 -17.61
C ALA A 111 17.27 -18.54 -18.64
N LEU A 112 18.43 -18.84 -19.23
CA LEU A 112 19.10 -17.95 -20.18
C LEU A 112 18.38 -17.88 -21.53
N THR A 113 17.61 -18.91 -21.91
CA THR A 113 16.85 -18.98 -23.17
C THR A 113 15.39 -18.54 -23.03
N THR A 114 14.95 -18.13 -21.83
CA THR A 114 13.59 -17.66 -21.57
C THR A 114 13.59 -16.14 -21.29
N PRO A 115 13.33 -15.28 -22.30
CA PRO A 115 13.45 -13.82 -22.16
C PRO A 115 12.53 -13.20 -21.10
N ARG A 116 11.36 -13.79 -20.87
CA ARG A 116 10.38 -13.31 -19.88
C ARG A 116 10.94 -13.28 -18.45
N LEU A 117 11.92 -14.13 -18.12
CA LEU A 117 12.55 -14.11 -16.79
C LEU A 117 13.40 -12.86 -16.55
N TRP A 118 13.75 -12.12 -17.59
CA TRP A 118 14.69 -11.00 -17.54
C TRP A 118 14.02 -9.63 -17.74
N THR A 119 12.68 -9.58 -17.77
CA THR A 119 11.93 -8.34 -18.02
C THR A 119 11.86 -7.39 -16.83
N THR A 120 12.21 -7.86 -15.63
CA THR A 120 12.22 -7.05 -14.41
C THR A 120 13.66 -6.83 -13.94
N VAL A 121 14.08 -5.56 -13.92
CA VAL A 121 15.43 -5.14 -13.56
C VAL A 121 15.36 -4.30 -12.29
N ASN A 122 15.81 -4.88 -11.18
CA ASN A 122 15.83 -4.23 -9.87
C ASN A 122 17.27 -3.87 -9.51
N ILE A 123 17.55 -2.57 -9.37
CA ILE A 123 18.88 -2.04 -9.10
C ILE A 123 18.88 -1.41 -7.70
N PHE A 124 19.54 -2.09 -6.75
CA PHE A 124 19.73 -1.58 -5.40
C PHE A 124 21.17 -1.11 -5.20
N ILE A 125 21.37 0.21 -5.17
CA ILE A 125 22.68 0.84 -5.02
C ILE A 125 23.03 0.90 -3.52
N SER A 126 23.40 -0.24 -2.93
CA SER A 126 23.81 -0.31 -1.52
C SER A 126 25.15 0.38 -1.24
N SER A 127 26.03 0.38 -2.24
CA SER A 127 27.35 0.99 -2.22
C SER A 127 27.76 1.39 -3.62
N ILE A 128 28.45 2.51 -3.72
CA ILE A 128 28.90 3.09 -4.99
C ILE A 128 29.96 2.21 -5.65
N ALA A 129 30.72 1.46 -4.85
CA ALA A 129 31.69 0.48 -5.35
C ALA A 129 31.03 -0.62 -6.18
N ASN A 130 29.74 -0.91 -5.93
CA ASN A 130 29.00 -1.95 -6.65
C ASN A 130 28.37 -1.44 -7.95
N VAL A 131 28.33 -0.13 -8.20
CA VAL A 131 27.67 0.45 -9.38
C VAL A 131 28.17 -0.17 -10.69
N PRO A 132 29.49 -0.37 -10.94
CA PRO A 132 29.96 -1.02 -12.16
C PRO A 132 29.36 -2.42 -12.37
N LEU A 133 29.36 -3.25 -11.32
CA LEU A 133 28.77 -4.59 -11.36
C LEU A 133 27.25 -4.53 -11.58
N LEU A 134 26.55 -3.62 -10.90
CA LEU A 134 25.11 -3.43 -11.08
C LEU A 134 24.77 -3.02 -12.51
N THR A 135 25.60 -2.17 -13.12
CA THR A 135 25.48 -1.76 -14.53
C THR A 135 25.63 -2.95 -15.47
N GLU A 136 26.63 -3.80 -15.26
CA GLU A 136 26.84 -5.02 -16.07
C GLU A 136 25.65 -5.99 -15.93
N LEU A 137 25.20 -6.25 -14.71
CA LEU A 137 24.05 -7.13 -14.46
C LEU A 137 22.76 -6.58 -15.08
N ALA A 138 22.52 -5.27 -14.97
CA ALA A 138 21.37 -4.63 -15.59
C ALA A 138 21.42 -4.77 -17.11
N LEU A 139 22.58 -4.53 -17.72
CA LEU A 139 22.80 -4.70 -19.16
C LEU A 139 22.51 -6.12 -19.60
N ASP A 140 23.02 -7.12 -18.88
CA ASP A 140 22.77 -8.54 -19.16
C ASP A 140 21.28 -8.88 -19.12
N CYS A 141 20.55 -8.43 -18.08
CA CYS A 141 19.10 -8.63 -18.00
C CYS A 141 18.36 -7.98 -19.17
N MET A 142 18.69 -6.72 -19.49
CA MET A 142 18.02 -5.98 -20.57
C MET A 142 18.32 -6.56 -21.96
N ASN A 143 19.49 -7.15 -22.16
CA ASN A 143 19.83 -7.88 -23.39
C ASN A 143 19.06 -9.21 -23.47
N ARG A 144 19.01 -9.98 -22.38
CA ARG A 144 18.35 -11.30 -22.34
C ARG A 144 16.83 -11.23 -22.49
N SER A 145 16.21 -10.14 -22.05
CA SER A 145 14.77 -9.89 -22.25
C SER A 145 14.38 -9.60 -23.72
N GLY A 146 15.36 -9.48 -24.63
CA GLY A 146 15.11 -9.36 -26.06
C GLY A 146 14.41 -8.04 -26.40
N GLN A 147 13.17 -8.10 -26.89
CA GLN A 147 12.35 -6.93 -27.23
C GLN A 147 11.13 -6.77 -26.32
N LEU A 148 11.05 -7.57 -25.25
CA LEU A 148 9.93 -7.51 -24.32
C LEU A 148 9.92 -6.18 -23.56
N PRO A 149 8.73 -5.67 -23.17
CA PRO A 149 8.62 -4.52 -22.29
C PRO A 149 9.31 -4.77 -20.95
N LEU A 150 9.90 -3.71 -20.40
CA LEU A 150 10.74 -3.78 -19.21
C LEU A 150 10.08 -3.10 -18.01
N THR A 151 10.24 -3.70 -16.84
CA THR A 151 10.01 -3.06 -15.54
C THR A 151 11.36 -2.72 -14.94
N LEU A 152 11.62 -1.45 -14.67
CA LEU A 152 12.85 -0.96 -14.06
C LEU A 152 12.56 -0.36 -12.68
N SER A 153 13.31 -0.80 -11.67
CA SER A 153 13.29 -0.21 -10.33
C SER A 153 14.70 0.15 -9.89
N ILE A 154 14.90 1.40 -9.43
CA ILE A 154 16.19 1.88 -8.92
C ILE A 154 15.98 2.38 -7.50
N THR A 155 16.76 1.86 -6.56
CA THR A 155 16.71 2.26 -5.15
C THR A 155 18.11 2.51 -4.60
N ALA A 156 18.32 3.58 -3.85
CA ALA A 156 19.60 3.91 -3.21
C ALA A 156 19.38 4.45 -1.78
N PRO A 157 20.05 3.93 -0.74
CA PRO A 157 19.83 4.40 0.63
C PRO A 157 20.23 5.88 0.79
N ALA A 158 19.62 6.56 1.76
CA ALA A 158 19.87 7.98 2.04
C ALA A 158 21.35 8.29 2.32
N THR A 159 22.13 7.32 2.78
CA THR A 159 23.57 7.50 3.05
C THR A 159 24.41 7.65 1.79
N VAL A 160 23.92 7.17 0.64
CA VAL A 160 24.59 7.30 -0.67
C VAL A 160 24.42 8.70 -1.25
N THR A 161 23.62 9.58 -0.62
CA THR A 161 23.29 10.92 -1.14
C THR A 161 24.27 12.03 -0.75
N ARG A 162 25.33 11.72 0.02
CA ARG A 162 26.51 12.61 0.15
C ARG A 162 27.39 12.54 -1.11
N LEU A 163 26.78 12.78 -2.27
CA LEU A 163 27.41 12.61 -3.58
C LEU A 163 28.52 13.65 -3.76
N ASP A 164 29.76 13.26 -3.48
CA ASP A 164 30.88 13.94 -4.11
C ASP A 164 30.83 13.72 -5.64
N ARG A 165 31.59 14.52 -6.40
CA ARG A 165 31.58 14.50 -7.87
C ARG A 165 31.84 13.11 -8.46
N SER A 166 32.76 12.35 -7.89
CA SER A 166 33.17 11.04 -8.41
C SER A 166 32.06 10.00 -8.29
N ILE A 167 31.24 10.13 -7.26
CA ILE A 167 30.10 9.24 -7.02
C ILE A 167 29.01 9.51 -8.05
N ARG A 168 28.69 10.78 -8.29
CA ARG A 168 27.70 11.19 -9.29
C ARG A 168 28.06 10.67 -10.67
N GLU A 169 29.32 10.76 -11.09
CA GLU A 169 29.80 10.25 -12.39
C GLU A 169 29.54 8.75 -12.59
N ARG A 170 29.70 7.93 -11.54
CA ARG A 170 29.42 6.49 -11.63
C ARG A 170 27.93 6.20 -11.79
N VAL A 171 27.09 6.93 -11.06
CA VAL A 171 25.63 6.82 -11.17
C VAL A 171 25.14 7.28 -12.54
N LEU A 172 25.73 8.35 -13.09
CA LEU A 172 25.47 8.80 -14.45
C LEU A 172 25.80 7.73 -15.50
N ALA A 173 26.96 7.07 -15.37
CA ALA A 173 27.33 5.98 -16.27
C ALA A 173 26.31 4.81 -16.23
N LEU A 174 25.73 4.53 -15.06
CA LEU A 174 24.62 3.58 -14.95
C LEU A 174 23.37 4.08 -15.68
N PHE A 175 22.99 5.35 -15.49
CA PHE A 175 21.83 5.97 -16.15
C PHE A 175 21.98 5.96 -17.67
N ASP A 176 23.17 6.23 -18.20
CA ASP A 176 23.46 6.15 -19.64
C ASP A 176 23.27 4.75 -20.21
N VAL A 177 23.62 3.70 -19.45
CA VAL A 177 23.47 2.32 -19.90
C VAL A 177 22.00 1.89 -19.90
N ILE A 178 21.27 2.16 -18.83
CA ILE A 178 19.86 1.79 -18.72
C ILE A 178 18.98 2.65 -19.64
N GLY A 179 19.32 3.92 -19.83
CA GLY A 179 18.61 4.88 -20.68
C GLY A 179 18.54 4.45 -22.14
N ARG A 180 19.51 3.66 -22.63
CA ARG A 180 19.49 3.06 -23.99
C ARG A 180 18.31 2.13 -24.23
N PHE A 181 17.70 1.60 -23.17
CA PHE A 181 16.56 0.70 -23.23
C PHE A 181 15.23 1.39 -22.89
N SER A 182 15.22 2.72 -22.72
CA SER A 182 14.05 3.47 -22.26
C SER A 182 12.83 3.34 -23.18
N SER A 183 13.05 3.07 -24.47
CA SER A 183 11.97 2.83 -25.45
C SER A 183 11.12 1.61 -25.12
N ARG A 184 11.67 0.67 -24.34
CA ARG A 184 11.03 -0.58 -23.92
C ARG A 184 10.42 -0.51 -22.54
N TRP A 185 10.62 0.57 -21.78
CA TRP A 185 10.13 0.66 -20.41
C TRP A 185 8.61 0.73 -20.39
N TYR A 186 8.01 -0.21 -19.66
CA TYR A 186 6.58 -0.29 -19.37
C TYR A 186 6.26 0.29 -17.99
N ARG A 187 7.10 -0.03 -16.99
CA ARG A 187 6.99 0.45 -15.61
C ARG A 187 8.34 0.97 -15.13
N LEU A 188 8.34 2.14 -14.49
CA LEU A 188 9.52 2.76 -13.91
C LEU A 188 9.26 3.15 -12.45
N VAL A 189 10.10 2.66 -11.54
CA VAL A 189 10.06 2.96 -10.10
C VAL A 189 11.38 3.58 -9.66
N LEU A 190 11.34 4.82 -9.18
CA LEU A 190 12.52 5.56 -8.73
C LEU A 190 12.43 5.89 -7.24
N CYS A 191 13.26 5.20 -6.47
CA CYS A 191 13.51 5.44 -5.06
C CYS A 191 14.95 5.97 -4.88
N ILE A 192 15.23 7.15 -5.43
CA ILE A 192 16.56 7.78 -5.37
C ILE A 192 16.46 9.20 -4.81
N HIS A 193 17.60 9.86 -4.59
CA HIS A 193 17.59 11.25 -4.16
C HIS A 193 17.05 12.16 -5.27
N PRO A 194 16.17 13.13 -4.97
CA PRO A 194 15.63 14.07 -5.95
C PRO A 194 16.69 14.80 -6.80
N ASP A 195 17.86 15.12 -6.25
CA ASP A 195 18.96 15.78 -7.00
C ASP A 195 19.47 14.98 -8.21
N LEU A 196 19.18 13.67 -8.25
CA LEU A 196 19.54 12.80 -9.38
C LEU A 196 18.43 12.74 -10.44
N TYR A 197 17.28 13.38 -10.25
CA TYR A 197 16.17 13.30 -11.20
C TYR A 197 16.48 13.99 -12.52
N GLU A 198 17.09 15.18 -12.49
CA GLU A 198 17.44 15.88 -13.73
C GLU A 198 18.47 15.06 -14.53
N ASP A 199 19.53 14.61 -13.84
CA ASP A 199 20.54 13.69 -14.38
C ASP A 199 19.93 12.42 -14.98
N PHE A 200 18.99 11.81 -14.26
CA PHE A 200 18.29 10.63 -14.72
C PHE A 200 17.50 10.95 -15.98
N THR A 201 16.71 12.03 -15.98
CA THR A 201 15.84 12.42 -17.10
C THR A 201 16.61 12.84 -18.35
N ASP A 202 17.77 13.48 -18.19
CA ASP A 202 18.64 13.89 -19.28
C ASP A 202 19.29 12.68 -19.97
N ALA A 203 19.53 11.59 -19.24
CA ALA A 203 20.05 10.34 -19.78
C ALA A 203 18.98 9.51 -20.53
N LEU A 204 17.69 9.87 -20.47
CA LEU A 204 16.62 9.07 -21.05
C LEU A 204 16.34 9.42 -22.51
N GLY A 205 16.15 8.39 -23.33
CA GLY A 205 15.45 8.51 -24.60
C GLY A 205 13.92 8.57 -24.43
N CYS A 206 13.19 8.48 -25.54
CA CYS A 206 11.72 8.43 -25.54
C CYS A 206 11.19 7.19 -24.79
N MET A 207 10.07 7.33 -24.08
CA MET A 207 9.41 6.25 -23.33
C MET A 207 8.00 5.98 -23.88
N PRO A 208 7.87 5.49 -25.13
CA PRO A 208 6.59 5.31 -25.81
C PRO A 208 5.71 4.22 -25.21
N LEU A 209 6.29 3.27 -24.46
CA LEU A 209 5.59 2.15 -23.83
C LEU A 209 5.27 2.36 -22.34
N LEU A 210 5.74 3.45 -21.73
CA LEU A 210 5.62 3.64 -20.28
C LEU A 210 4.15 3.86 -19.90
N GLU A 211 3.62 2.96 -19.08
CA GLU A 211 2.25 3.02 -18.56
C GLU A 211 2.19 3.33 -17.06
N ASP A 212 3.26 3.03 -16.31
CA ASP A 212 3.30 3.15 -14.85
C ASP A 212 4.60 3.84 -14.39
N LEU A 213 4.47 4.99 -13.75
CA LEU A 213 5.58 5.77 -13.23
C LEU A 213 5.40 5.98 -11.71
N ARG A 214 6.40 5.61 -10.93
CA ARG A 214 6.44 5.82 -9.48
C ARG A 214 7.68 6.59 -9.08
N LEU A 215 7.49 7.75 -8.46
CA LEU A 215 8.56 8.62 -7.97
C LEU A 215 8.45 8.73 -6.44
N THR A 216 9.29 7.97 -5.75
CA THR A 216 9.26 7.78 -4.30
C THR A 216 10.61 8.13 -3.69
N PRO A 217 10.98 9.43 -3.65
CA PRO A 217 12.29 9.89 -3.26
C PRO A 217 12.65 9.48 -1.85
N ILE A 218 13.94 9.26 -1.66
CA ILE A 218 14.54 9.01 -0.36
C ILE A 218 15.02 10.36 0.18
N VAL A 219 14.24 10.92 1.10
CA VAL A 219 14.45 12.28 1.62
C VAL A 219 15.26 12.21 2.91
N SER A 220 16.42 12.87 2.95
CA SER A 220 17.08 13.29 4.20
C SER A 220 16.51 14.65 4.62
N GLN A 221 16.16 14.83 5.89
CA GLN A 221 15.25 15.88 6.41
C GLN A 221 15.63 17.37 6.21
N ASP A 222 16.64 17.75 5.42
CA ASP A 222 17.27 19.07 5.63
C ASP A 222 17.58 19.95 4.40
N ARG A 223 17.11 19.64 3.17
CA ARG A 223 17.38 20.52 2.01
C ARG A 223 16.22 20.65 1.03
N SER A 224 16.02 21.88 0.54
CA SER A 224 15.21 22.17 -0.64
C SER A 224 15.86 21.50 -1.86
N CYS A 225 15.15 20.58 -2.51
CA CYS A 225 15.58 20.00 -3.78
C CYS A 225 15.48 21.04 -4.90
N GLU A 226 16.53 21.18 -5.70
CA GLU A 226 16.53 22.08 -6.86
C GLU A 226 16.15 21.37 -8.17
N ALA A 227 16.45 20.08 -8.31
CA ALA A 227 16.26 19.33 -9.54
C ALA A 227 14.78 19.08 -9.89
N ASP A 228 14.47 19.15 -11.17
CA ASP A 228 13.16 18.78 -11.71
C ASP A 228 13.18 17.36 -12.28
N PHE A 229 12.06 16.66 -12.21
CA PHE A 229 11.82 15.46 -13.00
C PHE A 229 11.03 15.83 -14.26
N ARG A 230 11.58 15.56 -15.44
CA ARG A 230 10.97 15.92 -16.73
C ARG A 230 10.77 14.70 -17.62
N LEU A 231 9.53 14.48 -18.06
CA LEU A 231 9.15 13.44 -19.01
C LEU A 231 8.47 14.09 -20.21
N ARG A 232 9.19 14.19 -21.34
CA ARG A 232 8.66 14.88 -22.54
C ARG A 232 7.60 14.07 -23.28
N GLU A 233 7.85 12.78 -23.48
CA GLU A 233 6.97 11.89 -24.24
C GLU A 233 6.73 10.57 -23.50
N ALA A 234 5.51 10.41 -22.98
CA ALA A 234 4.99 9.16 -22.43
C ALA A 234 3.50 9.05 -22.77
N PRO A 235 3.16 8.81 -24.05
CA PRO A 235 1.78 8.87 -24.54
C PRO A 235 0.88 7.80 -23.93
N ARG A 236 1.44 6.72 -23.38
CA ARG A 236 0.71 5.60 -22.78
C ARG A 236 0.64 5.66 -21.25
N LEU A 237 1.12 6.74 -20.63
CA LEU A 237 1.14 6.86 -19.17
C LEU A 237 -0.28 6.84 -18.60
N LYS A 238 -0.57 5.83 -17.78
CA LYS A 238 -1.90 5.56 -17.18
C LYS A 238 -1.88 5.62 -15.66
N HIS A 239 -0.77 5.25 -15.04
CA HIS A 239 -0.59 5.17 -13.60
C HIS A 239 0.56 6.06 -13.17
N LEU A 240 0.31 6.88 -12.15
CA LEU A 240 1.30 7.76 -11.56
C LEU A 240 1.23 7.68 -10.05
N GLU A 241 2.37 7.41 -9.44
CA GLU A 241 2.57 7.49 -7.99
C GLU A 241 3.63 8.54 -7.68
N LEU A 242 3.29 9.51 -6.83
CA LEU A 242 4.20 10.55 -6.37
C LEU A 242 4.24 10.54 -4.85
N SER A 243 5.44 10.54 -4.24
CA SER A 243 5.56 10.67 -2.80
C SER A 243 6.48 11.81 -2.42
N ARG A 244 6.07 12.70 -1.50
CA ARG A 244 6.95 13.73 -0.90
C ARG A 244 7.72 14.55 -1.95
N LEU A 245 7.08 14.84 -3.08
CA LEU A 245 7.60 15.69 -4.14
C LEU A 245 6.68 16.88 -4.30
N PHE A 246 7.27 18.07 -4.45
CA PHE A 246 6.49 19.24 -4.83
C PHE A 246 6.03 19.09 -6.28
N LEU A 247 4.74 19.30 -6.54
CA LEU A 247 4.17 19.06 -7.87
C LEU A 247 4.83 19.91 -8.97
N HIS A 248 5.23 21.14 -8.63
CA HIS A 248 5.90 22.06 -9.57
C HIS A 248 7.29 21.56 -10.02
N LYS A 249 7.88 20.56 -9.34
CA LYS A 249 9.14 19.92 -9.72
C LYS A 249 8.96 18.73 -10.65
N VAL A 250 7.72 18.33 -10.95
CA VAL A 250 7.40 17.15 -11.75
C VAL A 250 6.66 17.57 -13.02
N HIS A 251 7.34 17.46 -14.16
CA HIS A 251 6.83 17.87 -15.48
C HIS A 251 6.57 16.64 -16.33
N ILE A 252 5.33 16.14 -16.31
CA ILE A 252 4.94 14.90 -16.98
C ILE A 252 3.57 15.05 -17.69
N PRO A 253 3.31 14.31 -18.78
CA PRO A 253 2.02 14.35 -19.46
C PRO A 253 0.94 13.63 -18.64
N LEU A 254 -0.05 14.38 -18.14
CA LEU A 254 -1.14 13.85 -17.29
C LEU A 254 -2.45 13.54 -18.06
N HIS A 255 -2.51 13.86 -19.35
CA HIS A 255 -3.76 13.88 -20.13
C HIS A 255 -4.42 12.50 -20.31
N ASN A 256 -3.65 11.41 -20.32
CA ASN A 256 -4.14 10.02 -20.43
C ASN A 256 -4.16 9.28 -19.09
N LEU A 257 -3.88 9.98 -17.99
CA LEU A 257 -3.76 9.37 -16.68
C LEU A 257 -5.12 8.86 -16.18
N THR A 258 -5.18 7.58 -15.80
CA THR A 258 -6.40 6.91 -15.30
C THR A 258 -6.34 6.62 -13.81
N SER A 259 -5.14 6.51 -13.24
CA SER A 259 -4.90 6.26 -11.82
C SER A 259 -3.81 7.18 -11.30
N LEU A 260 -4.10 7.84 -10.19
CA LEU A 260 -3.20 8.78 -9.52
C LEU A 260 -3.14 8.45 -8.03
N GLU A 261 -1.92 8.28 -7.51
CA GLU A 261 -1.66 8.15 -6.08
C GLU A 261 -0.61 9.18 -5.67
N VAL A 262 -0.95 10.05 -4.73
CA VAL A 262 -0.03 11.08 -4.24
C VAL A 262 0.04 11.04 -2.72
N HIS A 263 1.25 10.83 -2.21
CA HIS A 263 1.57 10.91 -0.79
C HIS A 263 2.27 12.22 -0.50
N ALA A 264 1.85 12.89 0.57
CA ALA A 264 2.31 14.21 0.99
C ALA A 264 2.02 15.30 -0.06
N VAL A 265 0.78 15.77 -0.07
CA VAL A 265 0.23 16.69 -1.08
C VAL A 265 -0.51 17.86 -0.43
N TYR A 266 -0.42 19.05 -1.01
CA TYR A 266 -1.22 20.20 -0.58
C TYR A 266 -2.58 20.26 -1.28
N ILE A 267 -3.59 20.85 -0.64
CA ILE A 267 -4.96 20.93 -1.20
C ILE A 267 -5.01 21.62 -2.57
N ASN A 268 -4.23 22.68 -2.75
CA ASN A 268 -4.12 23.40 -4.01
C ASN A 268 -3.52 22.54 -5.14
N GLU A 269 -2.52 21.69 -4.83
CA GLU A 269 -1.94 20.74 -5.78
C GLU A 269 -2.95 19.67 -6.22
N MET A 270 -3.81 19.20 -5.31
CA MET A 270 -4.89 18.25 -5.65
C MET A 270 -5.79 18.81 -6.76
N PHE A 271 -6.16 20.10 -6.69
CA PHE A 271 -6.96 20.74 -7.74
C PHE A 271 -6.22 20.79 -9.08
N VAL A 272 -4.93 21.11 -9.06
CA VAL A 272 -4.09 21.16 -10.28
C VAL A 272 -4.00 19.79 -10.94
N LEU A 273 -3.78 18.74 -10.15
CA LEU A 273 -3.71 17.35 -10.62
C LEU A 273 -5.02 16.89 -11.25
N LEU A 274 -6.13 17.08 -10.56
CA LEU A 274 -7.45 16.70 -11.05
C LEU A 274 -7.83 17.50 -12.31
N LYS A 275 -7.47 18.78 -12.39
CA LYS A 275 -7.71 19.58 -13.59
C LYS A 275 -6.86 19.12 -14.79
N SER A 276 -5.63 18.67 -14.53
CA SER A 276 -4.66 18.30 -15.58
C SER A 276 -4.86 16.89 -16.11
N ALA A 277 -5.61 16.03 -15.41
CA ALA A 277 -5.88 14.65 -15.77
C ALA A 277 -7.39 14.40 -16.02
N PRO A 278 -7.98 14.88 -17.12
CA PRO A 278 -9.44 14.89 -17.32
C PRO A 278 -10.08 13.50 -17.45
N VAL A 279 -9.30 12.47 -17.79
CA VAL A 279 -9.75 11.07 -17.91
C VAL A 279 -9.48 10.23 -16.66
N LEU A 280 -9.06 10.87 -15.55
CA LEU A 280 -8.72 10.19 -14.31
C LEU A 280 -9.93 9.47 -13.72
N VAL A 281 -9.75 8.18 -13.41
CA VAL A 281 -10.79 7.30 -12.87
C VAL A 281 -10.60 7.08 -11.38
N VAL A 282 -9.35 6.94 -10.94
CA VAL A 282 -8.95 6.64 -9.56
C VAL A 282 -8.00 7.72 -9.06
N ALA A 283 -8.32 8.37 -7.95
CA ALA A 283 -7.44 9.33 -7.28
C ALA A 283 -7.30 8.97 -5.79
N LYS A 284 -6.06 8.87 -5.32
CA LYS A 284 -5.74 8.67 -3.92
C LYS A 284 -4.79 9.76 -3.44
N PHE A 285 -5.18 10.44 -2.37
CA PHE A 285 -4.40 11.51 -1.78
C PHE A 285 -4.17 11.18 -0.31
N SER A 286 -2.91 11.14 0.12
CA SER A 286 -2.56 10.83 1.50
C SER A 286 -1.54 11.80 2.09
N LEU A 287 -1.49 11.88 3.42
CA LEU A 287 -0.73 12.89 4.14
C LEU A 287 -1.05 14.30 3.62
N ILE A 288 -2.35 14.60 3.49
CA ILE A 288 -2.80 15.87 2.91
C ILE A 288 -2.51 17.02 3.88
N PHE A 289 -1.81 18.03 3.38
CA PHE A 289 -1.47 19.27 4.06
C PHE A 289 -2.48 20.37 3.73
N GLY A 290 -2.45 21.48 4.49
CA GLY A 290 -3.29 22.66 4.24
C GLY A 290 -2.97 23.38 2.92
N VAL A 291 -3.49 24.59 2.75
CA VAL A 291 -3.11 25.43 1.61
C VAL A 291 -1.81 26.16 1.93
N VAL A 292 -0.88 26.21 0.98
CA VAL A 292 0.32 27.05 1.06
C VAL A 292 0.15 28.17 0.03
N ASP A 293 0.22 29.42 0.50
CA ASP A 293 -0.14 30.62 -0.28
C ASP A 293 0.80 30.92 -1.46
N ASP A 294 1.98 30.31 -1.52
CA ASP A 294 3.06 30.81 -2.40
C ASP A 294 3.15 30.17 -3.80
N LEU A 295 2.48 29.04 -4.10
CA LEU A 295 2.74 28.28 -5.34
C LEU A 295 1.52 27.95 -6.21
N PHE A 296 0.35 27.66 -5.63
CA PHE A 296 -0.86 27.38 -6.40
C PHE A 296 -2.08 28.04 -5.76
N LEU A 297 -2.80 28.83 -6.54
CA LEU A 297 -4.03 29.48 -6.10
C LEU A 297 -5.20 28.49 -6.07
N LEU A 298 -6.05 28.61 -5.06
CA LEU A 298 -7.32 27.90 -5.03
C LEU A 298 -8.19 28.32 -6.22
N PRO A 299 -8.95 27.39 -6.82
CA PRO A 299 -9.80 27.72 -7.94
C PRO A 299 -10.91 28.69 -7.51
N ALA A 300 -11.17 29.72 -8.33
CA ALA A 300 -12.21 30.71 -8.08
C ALA A 300 -13.62 30.10 -8.14
N ALA A 301 -13.82 29.16 -9.08
CA ALA A 301 -15.06 28.40 -9.24
C ALA A 301 -14.86 26.92 -8.86
N PRO A 302 -15.93 26.18 -8.50
CA PRO A 302 -15.83 24.75 -8.24
C PRO A 302 -15.27 23.97 -9.45
N LEU A 303 -14.29 23.10 -9.20
CA LEU A 303 -13.72 22.19 -10.20
C LEU A 303 -14.66 21.01 -10.41
N THR A 304 -15.11 20.80 -11.65
CA THR A 304 -15.91 19.62 -12.02
C THR A 304 -15.00 18.58 -12.68
N HIS A 305 -15.03 17.34 -12.19
CA HIS A 305 -14.29 16.23 -12.76
C HIS A 305 -15.22 15.09 -13.19
N HIS A 306 -15.42 14.93 -14.50
CA HIS A 306 -16.45 14.04 -15.05
C HIS A 306 -16.09 12.56 -15.09
N SER A 307 -14.82 12.20 -15.01
CA SER A 307 -14.37 10.81 -15.19
C SER A 307 -14.05 10.08 -13.88
N LEU A 308 -14.00 10.80 -12.75
CA LEU A 308 -13.49 10.26 -11.49
C LEU A 308 -14.57 9.39 -10.84
N ARG A 309 -14.23 8.11 -10.64
CA ARG A 309 -15.13 7.09 -10.06
C ARG A 309 -14.73 6.68 -8.66
N HIS A 310 -13.44 6.73 -8.33
CA HIS A 310 -12.92 6.41 -7.00
C HIS A 310 -12.08 7.56 -6.46
N LEU A 311 -12.38 7.98 -5.23
CA LEU A 311 -11.63 9.01 -4.51
C LEU A 311 -11.30 8.54 -3.09
N ASP A 312 -10.02 8.48 -2.76
CA ASP A 312 -9.49 8.16 -1.44
C ASP A 312 -8.79 9.39 -0.85
N ILE A 313 -9.23 9.82 0.34
CA ILE A 313 -8.75 11.01 1.03
C ILE A 313 -8.21 10.61 2.41
N ARG A 314 -6.90 10.80 2.60
CA ARG A 314 -6.19 10.52 3.86
C ARG A 314 -5.48 11.78 4.39
N PRO A 315 -6.13 12.57 5.25
CA PRO A 315 -5.52 13.76 5.84
C PRO A 315 -4.25 13.46 6.65
N GLN A 316 -3.32 14.41 6.71
CA GLN A 316 -2.13 14.27 7.55
C GLN A 316 -2.47 14.35 9.05
N ARG A 317 -1.63 13.72 9.89
CA ARG A 317 -1.58 13.94 11.34
C ARG A 317 -0.84 15.27 11.61
N SER A 318 -1.50 16.40 11.38
CA SER A 318 -1.00 17.72 11.77
C SER A 318 -1.68 18.18 13.05
N ILE A 319 -0.98 18.94 13.91
CA ILE A 319 -1.60 19.62 15.06
C ILE A 319 -2.60 20.69 14.60
N TYR A 320 -2.45 21.22 13.39
CA TYR A 320 -3.33 22.24 12.80
C TYR A 320 -4.50 21.59 12.05
N ASN A 321 -5.65 22.26 12.04
CA ASN A 321 -6.80 21.80 11.26
C ASN A 321 -6.45 21.85 9.77
N VAL A 322 -6.36 20.69 9.13
CA VAL A 322 -6.29 20.61 7.67
C VAL A 322 -7.58 21.18 7.12
N GLU A 323 -7.51 22.19 6.26
CA GLU A 323 -8.66 22.85 5.64
C GLU A 323 -9.34 21.99 4.56
N LEU A 324 -9.46 20.67 4.79
CA LEU A 324 -10.13 19.74 3.89
C LEU A 324 -11.56 20.19 3.49
N PRO A 325 -12.36 20.84 4.37
CA PRO A 325 -13.62 21.45 3.95
C PRO A 325 -13.52 22.38 2.72
N VAL A 326 -12.39 23.06 2.52
CA VAL A 326 -12.15 23.91 1.34
C VAL A 326 -12.10 23.07 0.06
N PHE A 327 -11.42 21.92 0.10
CA PHE A 327 -11.38 20.97 -1.01
C PHE A 327 -12.79 20.44 -1.32
N LEU A 328 -13.47 19.93 -0.29
CA LEU A 328 -14.80 19.31 -0.43
C LEU A 328 -15.88 20.28 -0.91
N LYS A 329 -15.79 21.58 -0.59
CA LYS A 329 -16.74 22.62 -1.05
C LYS A 329 -16.52 23.04 -2.50
N LYS A 330 -15.29 22.91 -3.01
CA LYS A 330 -14.89 23.41 -4.34
C LYS A 330 -14.73 22.31 -5.38
N ILE A 331 -15.17 21.08 -5.12
CA ILE A 331 -15.14 20.00 -6.10
C ILE A 331 -16.56 19.48 -6.41
N ILE A 332 -16.76 19.03 -7.66
CA ILE A 332 -17.98 18.42 -8.18
C ILE A 332 -17.58 17.15 -8.94
N LEU A 333 -18.10 16.00 -8.51
CA LEU A 333 -17.67 14.66 -8.96
C LEU A 333 -18.86 13.83 -9.45
N PRO A 334 -19.46 14.15 -10.60
CA PRO A 334 -20.74 13.55 -11.02
C PRO A 334 -20.71 12.04 -11.24
N SER A 335 -19.53 11.47 -11.55
CA SER A 335 -19.37 10.03 -11.82
C SER A 335 -18.80 9.25 -10.63
N LEU A 336 -18.76 9.85 -9.44
CA LEU A 336 -18.18 9.20 -8.26
C LEU A 336 -19.05 8.01 -7.81
N GLU A 337 -18.44 6.83 -7.76
CA GLU A 337 -19.08 5.57 -7.37
C GLU A 337 -18.52 5.07 -6.03
N SER A 338 -17.23 5.32 -5.76
CA SER A 338 -16.51 4.84 -4.59
C SER A 338 -15.80 5.98 -3.87
N PHE A 339 -15.99 6.05 -2.55
CA PHE A 339 -15.37 7.08 -1.70
C PHE A 339 -14.77 6.46 -0.44
N VAL A 340 -13.51 6.77 -0.17
CA VAL A 340 -12.76 6.32 1.00
C VAL A 340 -12.30 7.53 1.80
N TYR A 341 -12.55 7.51 3.10
CA TYR A 341 -12.16 8.60 3.99
C TYR A 341 -11.46 8.10 5.26
N HIS A 342 -10.26 8.62 5.52
CA HIS A 342 -9.57 8.36 6.78
C HIS A 342 -9.87 9.48 7.80
N ALA A 343 -10.78 9.21 8.71
CA ALA A 343 -11.16 10.08 9.81
C ALA A 343 -10.10 10.02 10.93
N ARG A 344 -9.14 10.95 10.93
CA ARG A 344 -8.09 11.02 11.98
C ARG A 344 -8.50 11.82 13.21
N ARG A 345 -9.40 12.78 13.06
CA ARG A 345 -9.84 13.71 14.12
C ARG A 345 -11.34 13.91 14.11
N THR A 346 -11.86 14.42 13.00
CA THR A 346 -13.27 14.71 12.80
C THR A 346 -13.67 14.30 11.39
N THR A 347 -14.92 13.88 11.24
CA THR A 347 -15.53 13.56 9.97
C THR A 347 -16.31 14.79 9.52
N PRO A 348 -15.99 15.40 8.36
CA PRO A 348 -16.68 16.59 7.87
C PRO A 348 -18.02 16.21 7.23
N VAL A 349 -18.96 15.76 8.05
CA VAL A 349 -20.24 15.15 7.62
C VAL A 349 -21.02 16.10 6.70
N ASP A 350 -21.18 17.36 7.09
CA ASP A 350 -21.94 18.34 6.30
C ASP A 350 -21.30 18.61 4.94
N GLU A 351 -19.97 18.72 4.88
CA GLU A 351 -19.26 18.91 3.63
C GLU A 351 -19.31 17.69 2.71
N LEU A 352 -19.24 16.47 3.26
CA LEU A 352 -19.37 15.24 2.49
C LEU A 352 -20.78 15.11 1.89
N LEU A 353 -21.82 15.29 2.71
CA LEU A 353 -23.20 15.27 2.24
C LEU A 353 -23.45 16.37 1.19
N SER A 354 -22.93 17.58 1.42
CA SER A 354 -22.99 18.67 0.45
C SER A 354 -22.27 18.34 -0.86
N LEU A 355 -21.11 17.67 -0.80
CA LEU A 355 -20.37 17.23 -1.97
C LEU A 355 -21.19 16.23 -2.79
N PHE A 356 -21.74 15.19 -2.16
CA PHE A 356 -22.50 14.15 -2.88
C PHE A 356 -23.78 14.73 -3.49
N ALA A 357 -24.52 15.54 -2.72
CA ALA A 357 -25.72 16.22 -3.22
C ALA A 357 -25.41 17.18 -4.37
N ARG A 358 -24.37 18.01 -4.25
CA ARG A 358 -23.95 18.96 -5.29
C ARG A 358 -23.45 18.24 -6.56
N SER A 359 -22.76 17.13 -6.38
CA SER A 359 -22.24 16.31 -7.48
C SER A 359 -23.34 15.50 -8.17
N ARG A 360 -24.47 15.25 -7.47
CA ARG A 360 -25.53 14.34 -7.91
C ARG A 360 -24.99 12.94 -8.24
N CYS A 361 -23.94 12.53 -7.54
CA CYS A 361 -23.35 11.21 -7.71
C CYS A 361 -24.10 10.17 -6.86
N LEU A 362 -23.98 8.91 -7.26
CA LEU A 362 -24.61 7.78 -6.59
C LEU A 362 -23.52 6.90 -6.00
N VAL A 363 -22.96 7.32 -4.86
CA VAL A 363 -21.91 6.57 -4.18
C VAL A 363 -22.47 5.21 -3.74
N SER A 364 -21.89 4.15 -4.29
CA SER A 364 -22.30 2.76 -4.04
C SER A 364 -21.33 2.05 -3.09
N ILE A 365 -20.05 2.45 -3.09
CA ILE A 365 -19.01 1.92 -2.22
C ILE A 365 -18.54 3.04 -1.30
N PHE A 366 -18.72 2.88 0.00
CA PHE A 366 -18.29 3.85 1.00
C PHE A 366 -17.42 3.17 2.05
N GLU A 367 -16.23 3.73 2.28
CA GLU A 367 -15.32 3.27 3.32
C GLU A 367 -14.93 4.42 4.24
N ILE A 368 -15.04 4.17 5.54
CA ILE A 368 -14.54 5.07 6.57
C ILE A 368 -13.54 4.33 7.46
N VAL A 369 -12.38 4.93 7.62
CA VAL A 369 -11.28 4.39 8.41
C VAL A 369 -10.94 5.37 9.51
N ILE A 370 -11.03 4.94 10.77
CA ILE A 370 -10.38 5.59 11.90
C ILE A 370 -9.07 4.83 12.16
N PRO A 371 -7.94 5.33 11.65
CA PRO A 371 -6.68 4.57 11.66
C PRO A 371 -6.10 4.51 13.07
N GLU A 372 -5.18 3.56 13.32
CA GLU A 372 -4.57 3.34 14.65
C GLU A 372 -3.92 4.62 15.22
N GLU A 373 -3.41 5.51 14.35
CA GLU A 373 -2.77 6.75 14.75
C GLU A 373 -3.73 7.92 15.01
N ALA A 374 -5.05 7.69 15.00
CA ALA A 374 -6.05 8.70 15.29
C ALA A 374 -5.95 9.21 16.75
N GLU A 375 -6.39 10.44 16.99
CA GLU A 375 -6.34 11.03 18.33
C GLU A 375 -7.36 10.36 19.28
N PRO A 376 -7.00 10.09 20.55
CA PRO A 376 -7.90 9.42 21.50
C PRO A 376 -9.22 10.17 21.76
N ASP A 377 -9.19 11.50 21.67
CA ASP A 377 -10.34 12.39 21.79
C ASP A 377 -10.86 12.74 20.39
N HIS A 378 -11.21 11.71 19.61
CA HIS A 378 -11.79 11.87 18.28
C HIS A 378 -13.11 12.64 18.35
N GLY A 379 -13.25 13.70 17.58
CA GLY A 379 -14.39 14.62 17.67
C GLY A 379 -15.64 14.18 16.91
N SER A 380 -15.61 13.04 16.21
CA SER A 380 -16.82 12.48 15.57
C SER A 380 -17.50 11.49 16.49
N THR A 381 -18.82 11.58 16.62
CA THR A 381 -19.63 10.66 17.42
C THR A 381 -20.23 9.53 16.56
N GLU A 382 -20.81 8.51 17.20
CA GLU A 382 -21.65 7.52 16.51
C GLU A 382 -22.81 8.19 15.73
N GLY A 383 -23.39 9.27 16.30
CA GLY A 383 -24.46 10.02 15.66
C GLY A 383 -24.03 10.71 14.35
N ASP A 384 -22.81 11.22 14.30
CA ASP A 384 -22.25 11.83 13.08
C ASP A 384 -22.11 10.80 11.95
N LEU A 385 -21.64 9.60 12.28
CA LEU A 385 -21.53 8.50 11.32
C LEU A 385 -22.90 8.04 10.83
N ILE A 386 -23.87 7.87 11.73
CA ILE A 386 -25.24 7.50 11.36
C ILE A 386 -25.84 8.56 10.44
N ARG A 387 -25.70 9.85 10.77
CA ARG A 387 -26.19 10.96 9.95
C ARG A 387 -25.56 10.97 8.55
N LEU A 388 -24.26 10.69 8.46
CA LEU A 388 -23.56 10.58 7.18
C LEU A 388 -24.13 9.43 6.34
N LEU A 389 -24.29 8.24 6.93
CA LEU A 389 -24.78 7.05 6.23
C LEU A 389 -26.25 7.16 5.83
N GLU A 390 -27.09 7.80 6.65
CA GLU A 390 -28.48 8.11 6.32
C GLU A 390 -28.60 9.03 5.11
N GLY A 391 -27.64 9.94 4.93
CA GLY A 391 -27.59 10.84 3.79
C GLY A 391 -27.12 10.20 2.48
N ILE A 392 -26.71 8.92 2.49
CA ILE A 392 -26.19 8.20 1.31
C ILE A 392 -26.94 6.86 1.16
N PRO A 393 -28.24 6.88 0.79
CA PRO A 393 -29.07 5.67 0.73
C PRO A 393 -28.69 4.70 -0.41
N THR A 394 -27.79 5.09 -1.31
CA THR A 394 -27.32 4.31 -2.47
C THR A 394 -26.20 3.35 -2.14
N ILE A 395 -25.68 3.35 -0.91
CA ILE A 395 -24.58 2.47 -0.50
C ILE A 395 -25.02 1.01 -0.62
N THR A 396 -24.22 0.24 -1.37
CA THR A 396 -24.32 -1.22 -1.51
C THR A 396 -23.20 -1.92 -0.74
N HIS A 397 -22.03 -1.30 -0.67
CA HIS A 397 -20.85 -1.81 0.04
C HIS A 397 -20.37 -0.79 1.06
N LEU A 398 -20.44 -1.14 2.33
CA LEU A 398 -20.00 -0.31 3.45
C LEU A 398 -18.84 -1.00 4.17
N THR A 399 -17.72 -0.30 4.28
CA THR A 399 -16.59 -0.72 5.12
C THR A 399 -16.37 0.30 6.24
N ILE A 400 -16.35 -0.17 7.48
CA ILE A 400 -16.07 0.64 8.67
C ILE A 400 -14.87 0.02 9.39
N SER A 401 -13.76 0.74 9.43
CA SER A 401 -12.51 0.30 10.05
C SER A 401 -12.18 1.18 11.26
N LEU A 402 -12.42 0.70 12.48
CA LEU A 402 -12.13 1.35 13.75
C LEU A 402 -10.84 0.82 14.38
N LEU A 403 -9.71 1.19 13.77
CA LEU A 403 -8.42 0.63 14.12
C LEU A 403 -7.81 1.29 15.38
N ALA A 404 -8.15 2.54 15.66
CA ALA A 404 -7.78 3.18 16.94
C ALA A 404 -8.63 2.67 18.13
N ARG A 405 -7.99 2.53 19.29
CA ARG A 405 -8.68 2.34 20.59
C ARG A 405 -9.09 3.71 21.15
N LEU A 406 -10.29 4.13 20.79
CA LEU A 406 -10.84 5.44 21.12
C LEU A 406 -11.51 5.44 22.49
N LYS A 407 -11.49 6.58 23.21
CA LYS A 407 -12.22 6.71 24.47
C LYS A 407 -13.73 6.72 24.25
N GLN A 408 -14.17 7.29 23.13
CA GLN A 408 -15.57 7.38 22.75
C GLN A 408 -16.02 6.11 22.03
N LYS A 409 -17.31 5.81 22.14
CA LYS A 409 -17.92 4.73 21.37
C LYS A 409 -18.40 5.26 20.02
N HIS A 410 -18.05 4.58 18.94
CA HIS A 410 -18.37 5.00 17.56
C HIS A 410 -19.32 4.04 16.86
N ILE A 411 -19.34 2.76 17.25
CA ILE A 411 -20.29 1.75 16.76
C ILE A 411 -20.79 0.95 17.95
N THR A 412 -22.02 1.19 18.37
CA THR A 412 -22.65 0.51 19.51
C THR A 412 -23.85 -0.32 19.06
N ASP A 413 -24.59 -0.87 20.02
CA ASP A 413 -25.89 -1.48 19.77
C ASP A 413 -26.85 -0.53 19.04
N TYR A 414 -26.70 0.78 19.27
CA TYR A 414 -27.54 1.80 18.65
C TYR A 414 -27.39 1.80 17.12
N PHE A 415 -26.15 1.78 16.60
CA PHE A 415 -25.88 1.65 15.16
C PHE A 415 -26.61 0.46 14.53
N PHE A 416 -26.51 -0.74 15.12
CA PHE A 416 -27.14 -1.92 14.54
C PHE A 416 -28.67 -1.91 14.64
N ARG A 417 -29.23 -1.34 15.71
CA ARG A 417 -30.69 -1.18 15.85
C ARG A 417 -31.29 -0.29 14.77
N ARG A 418 -30.54 0.68 14.21
CA ARG A 418 -31.00 1.51 13.08
C ARG A 418 -31.48 0.70 11.88
N PHE A 419 -30.90 -0.47 11.60
CA PHE A 419 -31.34 -1.34 10.51
C PHE A 419 -32.77 -1.87 10.69
N ALA A 420 -33.22 -2.04 11.95
CA ALA A 420 -34.59 -2.45 12.26
C ALA A 420 -35.52 -1.24 12.46
N ASP A 421 -35.03 -0.20 13.12
CA ASP A 421 -35.83 0.96 13.52
C ASP A 421 -36.11 1.94 12.38
N THR A 422 -35.33 1.91 11.30
CA THR A 422 -35.42 2.89 10.22
C THR A 422 -35.31 2.21 8.85
N PRO A 423 -36.43 2.01 8.15
CA PRO A 423 -36.46 1.33 6.85
C PRO A 423 -35.61 2.01 5.76
N THR A 424 -35.32 3.30 5.93
CA THR A 424 -34.49 4.09 5.01
C THR A 424 -33.01 4.04 5.34
N PHE A 425 -32.60 3.35 6.42
CA PHE A 425 -31.20 3.22 6.79
C PHE A 425 -30.52 2.16 5.92
N LEU A 426 -29.68 2.63 4.98
CA LEU A 426 -28.90 1.78 4.06
C LEU A 426 -29.76 0.70 3.35
N PRO A 427 -30.81 1.11 2.60
CA PRO A 427 -31.82 0.20 2.05
C PRO A 427 -31.27 -0.69 0.92
N GLN A 428 -30.17 -0.28 0.28
CA GLN A 428 -29.50 -1.00 -0.80
C GLN A 428 -28.27 -1.79 -0.33
N LEU A 429 -27.99 -1.82 0.97
CA LEU A 429 -26.78 -2.45 1.50
C LEU A 429 -26.79 -3.97 1.28
N GLU A 430 -25.76 -4.44 0.58
CA GLU A 430 -25.48 -5.83 0.26
C GLU A 430 -24.30 -6.35 1.07
N VAL A 431 -23.25 -5.55 1.24
CA VAL A 431 -22.02 -5.92 1.96
C VAL A 431 -21.72 -4.94 3.10
N LEU A 432 -21.58 -5.46 4.30
CA LEU A 432 -21.12 -4.74 5.48
C LEU A 432 -19.82 -5.35 5.99
N ASN A 433 -18.72 -4.60 5.91
CA ASN A 433 -17.46 -4.96 6.53
C ASN A 433 -17.23 -4.08 7.76
N PHE A 434 -16.95 -4.70 8.88
CA PHE A 434 -16.50 -4.03 10.10
C PHE A 434 -15.15 -4.59 10.49
N ALA A 435 -14.19 -3.72 10.82
CA ALA A 435 -12.90 -4.09 11.38
C ALA A 435 -12.58 -3.22 12.60
N GLY A 436 -12.17 -3.80 13.73
CA GLY A 436 -11.62 -3.03 14.85
C GLY A 436 -12.16 -3.38 16.23
N THR A 437 -12.17 -2.40 17.14
CA THR A 437 -12.58 -2.63 18.54
C THR A 437 -14.10 -2.85 18.65
N ARG A 438 -14.52 -3.98 19.23
CA ARG A 438 -15.95 -4.30 19.43
C ARG A 438 -16.53 -3.49 20.59
N GLN A 439 -17.53 -2.66 20.32
CA GLN A 439 -18.22 -1.82 21.30
C GLN A 439 -19.74 -2.11 21.41
N PHE A 440 -20.17 -3.25 20.86
CA PHE A 440 -21.57 -3.70 20.75
C PHE A 440 -21.74 -5.17 21.13
N ASP A 441 -22.97 -5.56 21.51
CA ASP A 441 -23.37 -6.94 21.74
C ASP A 441 -23.64 -7.66 20.41
N TRP A 442 -23.26 -8.93 20.31
CA TRP A 442 -23.52 -9.76 19.14
C TRP A 442 -25.02 -9.90 18.84
N ALA A 443 -25.88 -9.87 19.86
CA ALA A 443 -27.33 -9.91 19.67
C ALA A 443 -27.85 -8.71 18.87
N SER A 444 -27.22 -7.54 18.98
CA SER A 444 -27.62 -6.33 18.26
C SER A 444 -27.38 -6.44 16.75
N VAL A 445 -26.35 -7.20 16.34
CA VAL A 445 -26.00 -7.44 14.93
C VAL A 445 -27.12 -8.17 14.19
N ALA A 446 -27.99 -8.90 14.89
CA ALA A 446 -29.14 -9.58 14.30
C ALA A 446 -30.02 -8.63 13.49
N SER A 447 -30.18 -7.37 13.93
CA SER A 447 -30.94 -6.33 13.21
C SER A 447 -30.38 -6.01 11.82
N ALA A 448 -29.09 -6.24 11.59
CA ALA A 448 -28.48 -6.07 10.27
C ALA A 448 -28.71 -7.29 9.35
N LEU A 449 -29.03 -8.47 9.90
CA LEU A 449 -29.24 -9.72 9.14
C LEU A 449 -30.66 -9.89 8.61
N THR A 450 -31.66 -9.21 9.20
CA THR A 450 -33.10 -9.44 8.96
C THR A 450 -33.62 -8.91 7.61
N ASN A 451 -32.75 -8.69 6.62
CA ASN A 451 -33.14 -8.21 5.30
C ASN A 451 -33.57 -9.37 4.37
N GLU A 452 -34.72 -9.24 3.71
CA GLU A 452 -35.27 -10.21 2.74
C GLU A 452 -34.35 -10.46 1.53
N LYS A 453 -33.51 -9.47 1.17
CA LYS A 453 -32.56 -9.59 0.04
C LYS A 453 -31.33 -10.44 0.37
N GLY A 454 -31.06 -10.70 1.65
CA GLY A 454 -29.80 -11.29 2.10
C GLY A 454 -28.66 -10.28 2.10
N ARG A 455 -27.66 -10.49 2.97
CA ARG A 455 -26.49 -9.61 3.12
C ARG A 455 -25.23 -10.41 3.40
N VAL A 456 -24.09 -9.90 2.98
CA VAL A 456 -22.77 -10.37 3.41
C VAL A 456 -22.29 -9.45 4.52
N ILE A 457 -22.13 -10.00 5.72
CA ILE A 457 -21.64 -9.27 6.89
C ILE A 457 -20.32 -9.92 7.33
N ASN A 458 -19.24 -9.16 7.24
CA ASN A 458 -17.91 -9.58 7.68
C ASN A 458 -17.50 -8.71 8.87
N ILE A 459 -17.22 -9.33 10.01
CA ILE A 459 -16.83 -8.64 11.23
C ILE A 459 -15.48 -9.18 11.68
N SER A 460 -14.49 -8.32 11.65
CA SER A 460 -13.15 -8.57 12.14
C SER A 460 -12.96 -7.76 13.43
N VAL A 461 -12.69 -8.42 14.55
CA VAL A 461 -12.63 -7.73 15.86
C VAL A 461 -11.28 -7.93 16.53
N TYR A 462 -10.78 -6.88 17.17
CA TYR A 462 -9.59 -6.98 18.00
C TYR A 462 -9.85 -7.83 19.25
N PRO A 463 -8.83 -8.54 19.76
CA PRO A 463 -8.87 -9.14 21.09
C PRO A 463 -9.26 -8.11 22.15
N PRO A 464 -10.24 -8.44 23.02
CA PRO A 464 -10.62 -7.57 24.10
C PRO A 464 -9.47 -7.47 25.11
N THR A 465 -9.21 -6.26 25.59
CA THR A 465 -8.31 -6.01 26.71
C THR A 465 -8.91 -6.53 28.02
N GLN A 466 -8.08 -6.70 29.05
CA GLN A 466 -8.57 -7.14 30.37
C GLN A 466 -9.67 -6.22 30.94
N SER A 467 -9.58 -4.91 30.71
CA SER A 467 -10.62 -3.96 31.11
C SER A 467 -11.92 -4.14 30.32
N GLU A 468 -11.85 -4.44 29.03
CA GLU A 468 -13.03 -4.69 28.17
C GLU A 468 -13.72 -6.01 28.53
N LEU A 469 -12.97 -7.04 28.92
CA LEU A 469 -13.51 -8.33 29.38
C LEU A 469 -14.36 -8.20 30.65
N LEU A 470 -14.10 -7.21 31.50
CA LEU A 470 -14.89 -6.94 32.69
C LEU A 470 -16.24 -6.28 32.36
N ILE A 471 -16.35 -5.65 31.20
CA ILE A 471 -17.52 -4.84 30.79
C ILE A 471 -18.45 -5.64 29.89
N MET A 472 -17.93 -6.48 29.00
CA MET A 472 -18.73 -7.20 28.03
C MET A 472 -18.19 -8.61 27.77
N SER A 473 -19.07 -9.61 27.90
CA SER A 473 -18.69 -10.99 27.61
C SER A 473 -18.34 -11.14 26.12
N PRO A 474 -17.21 -11.81 25.80
CA PRO A 474 -16.74 -11.96 24.43
C PRO A 474 -17.68 -12.78 23.51
N GLN A 475 -18.46 -13.71 24.08
CA GLN A 475 -19.30 -14.65 23.33
C GLN A 475 -20.81 -14.44 23.54
N HIS A 476 -21.21 -13.52 24.41
CA HIS A 476 -22.62 -13.30 24.70
C HIS A 476 -23.39 -12.88 23.44
N GLY A 477 -24.50 -13.58 23.15
CA GLY A 477 -25.32 -13.35 21.95
C GLY A 477 -24.81 -14.00 20.66
N LEU A 478 -23.57 -14.50 20.63
CA LEU A 478 -22.93 -15.01 19.40
C LEU A 478 -23.59 -16.27 18.85
N SER A 479 -23.93 -17.23 19.71
CA SER A 479 -24.60 -18.48 19.29
C SER A 479 -25.98 -18.24 18.69
N GLY A 480 -26.75 -17.31 19.27
CA GLY A 480 -28.04 -16.87 18.74
C GLY A 480 -27.90 -16.21 17.37
N LEU A 481 -26.88 -15.36 17.21
CA LEU A 481 -26.57 -14.69 15.94
C LEU A 481 -26.20 -15.70 14.83
N MET A 482 -25.32 -16.66 15.12
CA MET A 482 -24.93 -17.69 14.16
C MET A 482 -26.11 -18.58 13.76
N SER A 483 -26.97 -18.94 14.72
CA SER A 483 -28.20 -19.69 14.45
C SER A 483 -29.16 -18.90 13.55
N LEU A 484 -29.26 -17.59 13.74
CA LEU A 484 -30.09 -16.72 12.91
C LEU A 484 -29.55 -16.62 11.48
N ALA A 485 -28.24 -16.42 11.32
CA ALA A 485 -27.59 -16.36 10.01
C ALA A 485 -27.81 -17.68 9.23
N ALA A 486 -27.66 -18.83 9.88
CA ALA A 486 -27.88 -20.14 9.26
C ALA A 486 -29.31 -20.38 8.76
N LYS A 487 -30.32 -19.66 9.30
CA LYS A 487 -31.72 -19.77 8.84
C LYS A 487 -31.98 -19.04 7.52
N ASN A 488 -31.13 -18.09 7.14
CA ASN A 488 -31.28 -17.33 5.89
C ASN A 488 -30.14 -17.68 4.92
N PRO A 489 -30.37 -18.54 3.91
CA PRO A 489 -29.31 -19.00 3.00
C PRO A 489 -28.76 -17.89 2.11
N ARG A 490 -29.42 -16.72 2.03
CA ARG A 490 -28.94 -15.55 1.29
C ARG A 490 -28.04 -14.65 2.13
N THR A 491 -27.90 -14.93 3.42
CA THR A 491 -27.11 -14.13 4.34
C THR A 491 -25.83 -14.87 4.71
N THR A 492 -24.70 -14.22 4.53
CA THR A 492 -23.40 -14.73 4.98
C THR A 492 -22.93 -13.90 6.16
N LEU A 493 -22.54 -14.56 7.24
CA LEU A 493 -21.96 -13.92 8.41
C LEU A 493 -20.60 -14.56 8.69
N THR A 494 -19.55 -13.73 8.62
CA THR A 494 -18.18 -14.14 8.93
C THR A 494 -17.71 -13.32 10.12
N ILE A 495 -17.27 -14.00 11.19
CA ILE A 495 -16.76 -13.33 12.39
C ILE A 495 -15.37 -13.88 12.69
N VAL A 496 -14.35 -13.03 12.57
CA VAL A 496 -12.95 -13.42 12.74
C VAL A 496 -12.22 -12.54 13.73
N ASP A 497 -11.20 -13.11 14.36
CA ASP A 497 -10.19 -12.36 15.09
C ASP A 497 -9.33 -11.56 14.09
N TYR A 498 -9.09 -10.29 14.39
CA TYR A 498 -8.44 -9.38 13.44
C TYR A 498 -6.99 -9.77 13.13
N TYR A 499 -6.23 -10.26 14.11
CA TYR A 499 -4.82 -10.55 13.92
C TYR A 499 -4.57 -11.93 13.32
N SER A 500 -5.30 -12.94 13.80
CA SER A 500 -5.13 -14.33 13.37
C SER A 500 -5.95 -14.70 12.15
N GLY A 501 -6.99 -13.92 11.82
CA GLY A 501 -7.96 -14.23 10.77
C GLY A 501 -8.80 -15.48 11.05
N LYS A 502 -8.70 -16.03 12.26
CA LYS A 502 -9.41 -17.26 12.66
C LYS A 502 -10.84 -16.96 13.07
N ASP A 503 -11.73 -17.90 12.79
CA ASP A 503 -13.14 -17.82 13.19
C ASP A 503 -13.27 -17.90 14.72
N ILE A 504 -13.93 -16.89 15.29
CA ILE A 504 -14.12 -16.73 16.75
C ILE A 504 -15.11 -17.75 17.30
N TYR A 505 -16.08 -18.18 16.49
CA TYR A 505 -17.12 -19.13 16.87
C TYR A 505 -16.59 -20.57 16.94
N SER A 506 -15.76 -20.99 15.97
CA SER A 506 -15.30 -22.38 15.88
C SER A 506 -14.22 -22.79 16.89
N HIS A 507 -13.51 -21.82 17.51
CA HIS A 507 -12.35 -22.10 18.37
C HIS A 507 -12.59 -21.94 19.88
N GLY A 508 -13.83 -21.74 20.33
CA GLY A 508 -14.18 -21.83 21.76
C GLY A 508 -13.64 -20.70 22.65
N GLY A 509 -12.94 -19.71 22.11
CA GLY A 509 -12.38 -18.58 22.87
C GLY A 509 -11.29 -17.86 22.08
N TRP A 510 -10.98 -16.63 22.51
CA TRP A 510 -9.80 -15.89 22.06
C TRP A 510 -8.56 -16.67 22.50
N CYS A 511 -7.68 -17.04 21.56
CA CYS A 511 -6.39 -17.64 21.88
C CYS A 511 -5.40 -16.61 22.39
#